data_AF-A0A2E0L6K1-F1
#
_entry.id   AF-A0A2E0L6K1-F1
#
_cell.length_a   1.000
_cell.length_b   1.000
_cell.length_c   1.000
_cell.angle_alpha   90.00
_cell.angle_beta   90.00
_cell.angle_gamma   90.00
#
_symmetry.space_group_name_H-M   'P 1'
#
loop_
_entity.id
_entity.type
_entity.pdbx_description
1 polymer ?
#
loop_
_entity_poly.entity_id
_entity_poly.type
_entity_poly.pdbx_seq_one_letter_code
_entity_poly.pdbx_strand_id
1 'polypeptide(L)'
;MGIDAARRGDKPAAQVLLRQVVAADPRNELAWMWLASAVDSIDERRTCLENALRINPNNTRAREALDRLQPGGETSPRRFRPARQRGTGGTSSGPSTATVLVGVVVAVAIIVALIFAVVSSQQPRILPNNELAVALTQSQTPTTDPDTFTFTPSPFMIIVTADITLPPTFTPTFTPTASATPPPSITPVPLSAFIMLYTSLEAGESSLSLYQAAGDGNGEQEMAQGVRDMVYDPSGQKIAFVRDVTTTDADGNEQTSAELFIAPADNPGAAQQITEFGSTISRPTWAPNGIQLAFVSDFDGDEDIWTITDDGENIIKLTENEAIDRDPTWSPDGTQIVYVSDMTSPGLTRLFSMAADGQNPQQLSNLGGNTYHPRFSPDGRRLTFVNDSGGDGDIYIADAQGQSSLLLTVDDNGAEDRSPAFTPDSNWVGFVSNREDDRFQVYVVNLRGDMRTRLTNSERDDQSLDFRPDLVFRLRQN
;
A
#
# COMPACT_ATOMS: atom_id res chain seq x y z
N MET A 1 29.39 -15.52 -2.45
CA MET A 1 30.05 -16.74 -2.97
C MET A 1 29.86 -17.97 -2.07
N GLY A 2 30.39 -18.00 -0.84
CA GLY A 2 30.25 -19.18 0.04
C GLY A 2 28.80 -19.46 0.47
N ILE A 3 28.05 -18.40 0.78
CA ILE A 3 26.61 -18.46 1.05
C ILE A 3 25.85 -18.96 -0.20
N ASP A 4 26.17 -18.43 -1.39
CA ASP A 4 25.53 -18.86 -2.64
C ASP A 4 25.79 -20.33 -2.96
N ALA A 5 26.99 -20.83 -2.66
CA ALA A 5 27.31 -22.26 -2.77
C ALA A 5 26.47 -23.10 -1.80
N ALA A 6 26.31 -22.65 -0.55
CA ALA A 6 25.47 -23.34 0.44
C ALA A 6 24.00 -23.40 0.00
N ARG A 7 23.48 -22.31 -0.57
CA ARG A 7 22.11 -22.21 -1.09
C ARG A 7 21.85 -23.13 -2.27
N ARG A 8 22.83 -23.30 -3.17
CA ARG A 8 22.73 -24.25 -4.30
C ARG A 8 22.98 -25.71 -3.91
N GLY A 9 23.15 -26.01 -2.62
CA GLY A 9 23.47 -27.35 -2.13
C GLY A 9 24.91 -27.81 -2.42
N ASP A 10 25.78 -26.94 -2.94
CA ASP A 10 27.20 -27.21 -3.17
C ASP A 10 27.98 -27.09 -1.85
N LYS A 11 27.78 -28.08 -0.98
CA LYS A 11 28.42 -28.16 0.33
C LYS A 11 29.95 -28.09 0.26
N PRO A 12 30.65 -28.79 -0.68
CA PRO A 12 32.11 -28.68 -0.77
C PRO A 12 32.59 -27.24 -1.03
N ALA A 13 31.98 -26.53 -1.98
CA ALA A 13 32.36 -25.15 -2.27
C ALA A 13 31.99 -24.20 -1.11
N ALA A 14 30.82 -24.41 -0.49
CA ALA A 14 30.38 -23.66 0.67
C ALA A 14 31.36 -23.79 1.84
N GLN A 15 31.77 -25.02 2.18
CA GLN A 15 32.71 -25.29 3.26
C GLN A 15 34.06 -24.60 3.01
N VAL A 16 34.62 -24.68 1.79
CA VAL A 16 35.90 -24.03 1.47
C VAL A 16 35.81 -22.52 1.65
N LEU A 17 34.78 -21.89 1.08
CA LEU A 17 34.64 -20.44 1.07
C LEU A 17 34.29 -19.89 2.46
N LEU A 18 33.38 -20.55 3.19
CA LEU A 18 32.95 -20.09 4.51
C LEU A 18 34.04 -20.30 5.57
N ARG A 19 34.85 -21.36 5.46
CA ARG A 19 36.04 -21.55 6.32
C ARG A 19 37.07 -20.45 6.15
N GLN A 20 37.30 -19.99 4.91
CA GLN A 20 38.18 -18.85 4.66
C GLN A 20 37.66 -17.58 5.33
N VAL A 21 36.34 -17.34 5.29
CA VAL A 21 35.72 -16.18 5.93
C VAL A 21 35.85 -16.25 7.45
N VAL A 22 35.49 -17.37 8.09
CA VAL A 22 35.59 -17.46 9.56
C VAL A 22 37.04 -17.51 10.07
N ALA A 23 37.99 -17.91 9.23
CA ALA A 23 39.42 -17.82 9.54
C ALA A 23 39.95 -16.37 9.43
N ALA A 24 39.48 -15.61 8.44
CA ALA A 24 39.87 -14.22 8.25
C ALA A 24 39.15 -13.27 9.23
N ASP A 25 37.88 -13.55 9.54
CA ASP A 25 37.06 -12.82 10.49
C ASP A 25 36.28 -13.79 11.40
N PRO A 26 36.88 -14.20 12.53
CA PRO A 26 36.22 -15.07 13.50
C PRO A 26 35.00 -14.46 14.19
N ARG A 27 34.75 -13.14 14.03
CA ARG A 27 33.58 -12.44 14.60
C ARG A 27 32.41 -12.36 13.62
N ASN A 28 32.53 -12.93 12.44
CA ASN A 28 31.46 -12.95 11.46
C ASN A 28 30.39 -14.00 11.82
N GLU A 29 29.38 -13.59 12.59
CA GLU A 29 28.27 -14.44 13.03
C GLU A 29 27.57 -15.12 11.84
N LEU A 30 27.31 -14.38 10.77
CA LEU A 30 26.61 -14.90 9.59
C LEU A 30 27.43 -16.02 8.92
N ALA A 31 28.75 -15.87 8.80
CA ALA A 31 29.61 -16.90 8.25
C ALA A 31 29.62 -18.18 9.10
N TRP A 32 29.58 -18.06 10.43
CA TRP A 32 29.44 -19.21 11.34
C TRP A 32 28.08 -19.90 11.17
N MET A 33 27.00 -19.14 11.02
CA MET A 33 25.66 -19.69 10.80
C MET A 33 25.56 -20.45 9.47
N TRP A 34 26.11 -19.90 8.39
CA TRP A 34 26.13 -20.57 7.09
C TRP A 34 27.10 -21.74 7.04
N LEU A 35 28.22 -21.69 7.77
CA LEU A 35 29.12 -22.84 7.87
C LEU A 35 28.43 -24.00 8.60
N ALA A 36 27.63 -23.72 9.63
CA ALA A 36 26.87 -24.73 10.37
C ALA A 36 25.90 -25.54 9.46
N SER A 37 25.30 -24.91 8.44
CA SER A 37 24.42 -25.61 7.49
C SER A 37 25.19 -26.43 6.45
N ALA A 38 26.43 -26.04 6.13
CA ALA A 38 27.24 -26.69 5.11
C ALA A 38 28.05 -27.89 5.62
N VAL A 39 28.38 -27.94 6.92
CA VAL A 39 29.19 -29.03 7.51
C VAL A 39 28.38 -30.31 7.77
N ASP A 40 29.02 -31.45 7.55
CA ASP A 40 28.38 -32.77 7.63
C ASP A 40 28.47 -33.40 9.03
N SER A 41 29.45 -33.00 9.85
CA SER A 41 29.61 -33.49 11.22
C SER A 41 28.71 -32.73 12.20
N ILE A 42 27.99 -33.47 13.05
CA ILE A 42 27.18 -32.90 14.14
C ILE A 42 28.04 -32.10 15.12
N ASP A 43 29.24 -32.59 15.46
CA ASP A 43 30.15 -31.91 16.40
C ASP A 43 30.71 -30.61 15.80
N GLU A 44 30.95 -30.61 14.50
CA GLU A 44 31.40 -29.41 13.80
C GLU A 44 30.28 -28.38 13.65
N ARG A 45 29.06 -28.85 13.35
CA ARG A 45 27.86 -28.00 13.33
C ARG A 45 27.64 -27.36 14.70
N ARG A 46 27.74 -28.15 15.78
CA ARG A 46 27.66 -27.67 17.16
C ARG A 46 28.68 -26.56 17.41
N THR A 47 29.94 -26.80 17.04
CA THR A 47 31.02 -25.82 17.19
C THR A 47 30.75 -24.51 16.44
N CYS A 48 30.17 -24.59 15.23
CA CYS A 48 29.81 -23.40 14.47
C CYS A 48 28.71 -22.58 15.16
N LEU A 49 27.66 -23.25 15.65
CA LEU A 49 26.54 -22.60 16.35
C LEU A 49 26.98 -22.01 17.70
N GLU A 50 27.85 -22.68 18.44
CA GLU A 50 28.43 -22.15 19.68
C GLU A 50 29.29 -20.91 19.42
N ASN A 51 30.06 -20.88 18.33
CA ASN A 51 30.80 -19.68 17.93
C ASN A 51 29.87 -18.52 17.54
N ALA A 52 28.77 -18.78 16.84
CA ALA A 52 27.75 -17.77 16.54
C ALA A 52 27.13 -17.18 17.82
N LEU A 53 26.77 -18.05 18.80
CA LEU A 53 26.23 -17.61 20.10
C LEU A 53 27.25 -16.87 20.96
N ARG A 54 28.55 -17.18 20.83
CA ARG A 54 29.60 -16.41 21.52
C ARG A 54 29.71 -14.98 20.99
N ILE A 55 29.42 -14.78 19.71
CA ILE A 55 29.42 -13.45 19.07
C ILE A 55 28.13 -12.71 19.42
N ASN A 56 26.99 -13.39 19.29
CA ASN A 56 25.67 -12.86 19.57
C ASN A 56 24.90 -13.81 20.48
N PRO A 57 24.98 -13.62 21.82
CA PRO A 57 24.29 -14.47 22.78
C PRO A 57 22.77 -14.48 22.63
N ASN A 58 22.19 -13.49 21.93
CA ASN A 58 20.75 -13.35 21.71
C ASN A 58 20.24 -13.98 20.41
N ASN A 59 21.11 -14.59 19.59
CA ASN A 59 20.69 -15.26 18.35
C ASN A 59 19.82 -16.49 18.66
N THR A 60 18.50 -16.32 18.53
CA THR A 60 17.49 -17.35 18.79
C THR A 60 17.63 -18.53 17.83
N ARG A 61 17.90 -18.28 16.54
CA ARG A 61 18.10 -19.32 15.51
C ARG A 61 19.28 -20.24 15.84
N ALA A 62 20.41 -19.68 16.29
CA ALA A 62 21.58 -20.45 16.69
C ALA A 62 21.29 -21.31 17.92
N ARG A 63 20.52 -20.77 18.88
CA ARG A 63 20.10 -21.48 20.10
C ARG A 63 19.16 -22.66 19.81
N GLU A 64 18.13 -22.42 19.02
CA GLU A 64 17.19 -23.48 18.60
C GLU A 64 17.86 -24.55 17.73
N ALA A 65 18.77 -24.15 16.85
CA ALA A 65 19.57 -25.09 16.06
C ALA A 65 20.48 -25.95 16.95
N LEU A 66 21.04 -25.36 18.02
CA LEU A 66 21.89 -26.07 18.97
C LEU A 66 21.09 -27.05 19.85
N ASP A 67 19.90 -26.64 20.30
CA ASP A 67 19.00 -27.49 21.10
C ASP A 67 18.56 -28.73 20.31
N ARG A 68 18.34 -28.59 19.00
CA ARG A 68 18.04 -29.72 18.09
C ARG A 68 19.18 -30.72 17.94
N LEU A 69 20.42 -30.36 18.31
CA LEU A 69 21.59 -31.25 18.26
C LEU A 69 21.87 -31.97 19.59
N GLN A 70 21.04 -31.78 20.62
CA GLN A 70 21.15 -32.54 21.86
C GLN A 70 20.56 -33.95 21.69
N PRO A 71 21.28 -35.01 22.12
CA PRO A 71 20.73 -36.36 22.10
C PRO A 71 19.59 -36.47 23.12
N GLY A 72 18.35 -36.50 22.63
CA GLY A 72 17.13 -36.65 23.45
C GLY A 72 15.95 -35.72 23.12
N GLY A 73 16.08 -34.82 22.14
CA GLY A 73 14.99 -33.92 21.72
C GLY A 73 13.93 -34.60 20.85
N GLU A 74 13.18 -35.55 21.40
CA GLU A 74 11.88 -35.94 20.84
C GLU A 74 10.88 -34.80 20.99
N THR A 75 10.09 -34.60 19.94
CA THR A 75 8.96 -33.68 19.81
C THR A 75 8.13 -33.56 21.09
N SER A 76 8.00 -32.36 21.65
CA SER A 76 6.96 -32.09 22.65
C SER A 76 5.58 -32.18 21.97
N PRO A 77 4.67 -33.09 22.39
CA PRO A 77 3.35 -33.17 21.81
C PRO A 77 2.47 -32.01 22.27
N ARG A 78 1.69 -31.45 21.34
CA ARG A 78 0.55 -30.56 21.60
C ARG A 78 -0.27 -31.11 22.78
N ARG A 79 -0.47 -30.29 23.82
CA ARG A 79 -1.37 -30.59 24.94
C ARG A 79 -2.81 -30.71 24.43
N PHE A 80 -3.24 -31.93 24.11
CA PHE A 80 -4.65 -32.30 24.03
C PHE A 80 -5.27 -32.23 25.43
N ARG A 81 -6.33 -31.43 25.59
CA ARG A 81 -7.23 -31.51 26.77
C ARG A 81 -8.09 -32.78 26.66
N PRO A 82 -8.33 -33.53 27.76
CA PRO A 82 -8.99 -34.82 27.70
C PRO A 82 -10.51 -34.71 27.49
N ALA A 83 -11.03 -35.65 26.71
CA ALA A 83 -12.44 -35.88 26.46
C ALA A 83 -13.21 -36.20 27.75
N ARG A 84 -14.37 -35.55 27.93
CA ARG A 84 -15.30 -35.81 29.03
C ARG A 84 -16.10 -37.09 28.71
N GLN A 85 -16.20 -37.96 29.72
CA GLN A 85 -16.74 -39.31 29.67
C GLN A 85 -18.16 -39.44 29.08
N ARG A 86 -18.37 -40.53 28.32
CA ARG A 86 -19.68 -41.09 27.96
C ARG A 86 -20.44 -41.49 29.22
N GLY A 87 -21.56 -40.81 29.48
CA GLY A 87 -22.64 -41.29 30.34
C GLY A 87 -23.70 -42.01 29.51
N THR A 88 -24.14 -43.16 30.00
CA THR A 88 -25.11 -44.07 29.40
C THR A 88 -26.56 -43.59 29.53
N GLY A 89 -27.35 -43.79 28.46
CA GLY A 89 -28.77 -44.17 28.53
C GLY A 89 -29.81 -43.04 28.63
N GLY A 90 -30.74 -43.01 27.68
CA GLY A 90 -31.99 -42.26 27.81
C GLY A 90 -32.66 -41.94 26.47
N THR A 91 -33.49 -42.85 25.96
CA THR A 91 -34.42 -42.61 24.85
C THR A 91 -35.47 -41.56 25.23
N SER A 92 -35.61 -40.49 24.44
CA SER A 92 -36.87 -39.77 24.31
C SER A 92 -36.99 -39.11 22.94
N SER A 93 -38.21 -39.09 22.45
CA SER A 93 -38.64 -38.84 21.07
C SER A 93 -39.09 -37.38 20.84
N GLY A 94 -38.69 -36.80 19.70
CA GLY A 94 -39.41 -35.76 18.94
C GLY A 94 -38.67 -34.40 18.78
N PRO A 95 -39.09 -33.52 17.84
CA PRO A 95 -39.77 -33.73 16.56
C PRO A 95 -38.90 -33.29 15.35
N SER A 96 -39.45 -33.46 14.15
CA SER A 96 -38.88 -33.25 12.83
C SER A 96 -38.42 -31.81 12.51
N THR A 97 -37.45 -31.73 11.61
CA THR A 97 -36.73 -30.59 11.02
C THR A 97 -37.56 -29.50 10.32
N ALA A 98 -38.88 -29.43 10.54
CA ALA A 98 -39.76 -28.47 9.87
C ALA A 98 -40.02 -27.18 10.67
N THR A 99 -39.68 -27.11 11.96
CA THR A 99 -40.03 -25.96 12.82
C THR A 99 -38.92 -24.88 12.91
N VAL A 100 -37.69 -25.19 12.51
CA VAL A 100 -36.55 -24.26 12.62
C VAL A 100 -36.53 -23.21 11.49
N LEU A 101 -37.08 -23.51 10.31
CA LEU A 101 -37.13 -22.53 9.22
C LEU A 101 -38.19 -21.43 9.41
N VAL A 102 -39.29 -21.69 10.11
CA VAL A 102 -40.35 -20.69 10.30
C VAL A 102 -39.95 -19.63 11.32
N GLY A 103 -39.15 -20.00 12.34
CA GLY A 103 -38.67 -19.06 13.37
C GLY A 103 -37.69 -18.02 12.82
N VAL A 104 -36.80 -18.42 11.91
CA VAL A 104 -35.80 -17.52 11.31
C VAL A 104 -36.45 -16.52 10.34
N VAL A 105 -37.43 -16.97 9.55
CA VAL A 105 -38.15 -16.08 8.61
C VAL A 105 -39.02 -15.04 9.33
N VAL A 106 -39.66 -15.43 10.45
CA VAL A 106 -40.46 -14.47 11.26
C VAL A 106 -39.56 -13.46 11.99
N ALA A 107 -38.39 -13.88 12.46
CA ALA A 107 -37.43 -12.96 13.10
C ALA A 107 -36.87 -11.92 12.10
N VAL A 108 -36.53 -12.34 10.87
CA VAL A 108 -36.07 -11.44 9.81
C VAL A 108 -37.19 -10.49 9.37
N ALA A 109 -38.44 -10.95 9.26
CA ALA A 109 -39.57 -10.09 8.92
C ALA A 109 -39.87 -9.02 9.99
N ILE A 110 -39.70 -9.36 11.27
CA ILE A 110 -39.88 -8.40 12.39
C ILE A 110 -38.75 -7.37 12.40
N ILE A 111 -37.51 -7.77 12.11
CA ILE A 111 -36.36 -6.86 12.01
C ILE A 111 -36.52 -5.90 10.83
N VAL A 112 -36.97 -6.39 9.66
CA VAL A 112 -37.25 -5.55 8.48
C VAL A 112 -38.41 -4.59 8.74
N ALA A 113 -39.47 -5.02 9.44
CA ALA A 113 -40.59 -4.15 9.81
C ALA A 113 -40.19 -3.06 10.83
N LEU A 114 -39.29 -3.37 11.76
CA LEU A 114 -38.74 -2.39 12.72
C LEU A 114 -37.83 -1.37 12.03
N ILE A 115 -37.00 -1.80 11.07
CA ILE A 115 -36.17 -0.91 10.26
C ILE A 115 -37.06 0.03 9.41
N PHE A 116 -38.13 -0.48 8.80
CA PHE A 116 -39.07 0.33 8.03
C PHE A 116 -39.84 1.36 8.89
N ALA A 117 -40.21 0.99 10.12
CA ALA A 117 -40.88 1.90 11.05
C ALA A 117 -39.95 3.01 11.58
N VAL A 118 -38.66 2.72 11.75
CA VAL A 118 -37.65 3.72 12.13
C VAL A 118 -37.36 4.67 10.96
N VAL A 119 -37.25 4.15 9.74
CA VAL A 119 -37.04 4.96 8.53
C VAL A 119 -38.27 5.83 8.20
N SER A 120 -39.50 5.35 8.43
CA SER A 120 -40.71 6.17 8.24
C SER A 120 -40.91 7.24 9.32
N SER A 121 -40.22 7.12 10.46
CA SER A 121 -40.29 8.11 11.56
C SER A 121 -39.33 9.29 11.40
N GLN A 122 -38.45 9.24 10.39
CA GLN A 122 -37.39 10.23 10.14
C GLN A 122 -37.56 10.96 8.80
N GLN A 123 -38.79 11.31 8.41
CA GLN A 123 -38.97 12.31 7.36
C GLN A 123 -38.81 13.72 7.94
N PRO A 124 -37.89 14.55 7.44
CA PRO A 124 -37.86 15.97 7.80
C PRO A 124 -39.13 16.65 7.28
N ARG A 125 -39.84 17.34 8.18
CA ARG A 125 -40.94 18.24 7.81
C ARG A 125 -40.38 19.32 6.88
N ILE A 126 -40.79 19.30 5.61
CA ILE A 126 -40.63 20.44 4.71
C ILE A 126 -41.55 21.56 5.21
N LEU A 127 -40.96 22.62 5.75
CA LEU A 127 -41.65 23.88 5.99
C LEU A 127 -41.60 24.71 4.69
N PRO A 128 -42.72 25.29 4.23
CA PRO A 128 -42.73 26.10 3.02
C PRO A 128 -41.98 27.42 3.26
N ASN A 129 -41.10 27.76 2.33
CA ASN A 129 -40.48 29.08 2.23
C ASN A 129 -41.56 30.15 2.09
N ASN A 130 -41.71 31.00 3.11
CA ASN A 130 -42.12 32.38 2.96
C ASN A 130 -41.88 33.17 4.26
N GLU A 131 -41.31 34.35 4.08
CA GLU A 131 -41.25 35.49 5.01
C GLU A 131 -40.35 35.37 6.23
N LEU A 132 -39.17 36.00 6.14
CA LEU A 132 -38.58 36.83 7.19
C LEU A 132 -37.65 37.87 6.54
N ALA A 133 -38.25 38.71 5.69
CA ALA A 133 -37.85 40.11 5.62
C ALA A 133 -38.49 40.82 6.82
N VAL A 134 -37.86 41.90 7.29
CA VAL A 134 -38.32 42.82 8.35
C VAL A 134 -37.99 42.38 9.78
N ALA A 135 -36.88 42.90 10.31
CA ALA A 135 -36.91 43.84 11.45
C ALA A 135 -35.49 44.15 11.97
N LEU A 136 -34.81 45.13 11.37
CA LEU A 136 -33.89 46.02 12.09
C LEU A 136 -34.01 47.41 11.44
N THR A 137 -35.06 48.14 11.81
CA THR A 137 -35.20 49.56 11.49
C THR A 137 -34.58 50.41 12.59
N GLN A 138 -33.81 51.40 12.10
CA GLN A 138 -33.42 52.68 12.72
C GLN A 138 -32.19 52.70 13.63
N SER A 139 -31.07 53.15 13.05
CA SER A 139 -30.38 54.33 13.59
C SER A 139 -29.52 55.05 12.52
N GLN A 140 -30.04 56.21 12.10
CA GLN A 140 -29.36 57.46 11.74
C GLN A 140 -28.21 57.47 10.69
N THR A 141 -28.55 58.00 9.52
CA THR A 141 -27.66 58.63 8.54
C THR A 141 -27.02 59.92 9.07
N PRO A 142 -25.72 60.17 8.87
CA PRO A 142 -25.15 61.50 8.96
C PRO A 142 -25.16 62.18 7.58
N THR A 143 -26.02 63.19 7.44
CA THR A 143 -25.89 64.29 6.48
C THR A 143 -24.90 65.32 7.04
N THR A 144 -23.85 65.67 6.30
CA THR A 144 -23.22 67.01 6.40
C THR A 144 -22.60 67.42 5.06
N ASP A 145 -22.84 68.69 4.73
CA ASP A 145 -22.52 69.47 3.53
C ASP A 145 -21.00 69.63 3.25
N PRO A 146 -20.59 70.10 2.05
CA PRO A 146 -19.20 70.33 1.69
C PRO A 146 -18.75 71.73 2.12
N ASP A 147 -17.91 71.82 3.16
CA ASP A 147 -17.28 73.08 3.56
C ASP A 147 -16.10 73.44 2.64
N THR A 148 -16.32 74.52 1.89
CA THR A 148 -15.31 75.42 1.31
C THR A 148 -14.28 75.86 2.35
N PHE A 149 -13.00 75.54 2.12
CA PHE A 149 -11.89 76.22 2.81
C PHE A 149 -11.25 77.26 1.91
N THR A 150 -11.62 78.52 2.15
CA THR A 150 -10.91 79.72 1.69
C THR A 150 -9.66 79.95 2.56
N PHE A 151 -8.46 79.92 1.97
CA PHE A 151 -7.25 80.40 2.61
C PHE A 151 -7.04 81.88 2.29
N THR A 152 -7.07 82.73 3.32
CA THR A 152 -6.61 84.12 3.30
C THR A 152 -5.07 84.18 3.42
N PRO A 153 -4.35 84.98 2.61
CA PRO A 153 -2.91 85.14 2.76
C PRO A 153 -2.59 86.17 3.85
N SER A 154 -1.66 85.86 4.76
CA SER A 154 -0.99 86.85 5.60
C SER A 154 0.45 87.08 5.11
N PRO A 155 0.98 88.33 5.15
CA PRO A 155 2.22 88.67 4.48
C PRO A 155 3.37 88.80 5.50
N PHE A 156 4.22 87.78 5.63
CA PHE A 156 5.58 87.96 6.17
C PHE A 156 6.54 86.97 5.53
N MET A 157 7.25 87.40 4.48
CA MET A 157 8.43 86.71 3.97
C MET A 157 9.66 87.17 4.76
N ILE A 158 10.28 86.25 5.48
CA ILE A 158 11.69 86.36 5.89
C ILE A 158 12.50 85.64 4.81
N ILE A 159 13.25 86.39 4.00
CA ILE A 159 14.17 85.81 3.03
C ILE A 159 15.46 85.46 3.79
N VAL A 160 15.66 84.17 4.05
CA VAL A 160 16.97 83.62 4.40
C VAL A 160 17.59 83.10 3.12
N THR A 161 18.56 83.83 2.56
CA THR A 161 19.42 83.29 1.49
C THR A 161 20.43 82.35 2.13
N ALA A 162 20.08 81.07 2.26
CA ALA A 162 21.05 80.01 2.47
C ALA A 162 21.50 79.51 1.10
N ASP A 163 22.79 79.60 0.81
CA ASP A 163 23.40 78.93 -0.34
C ASP A 163 23.31 77.41 -0.11
N ILE A 164 22.26 76.78 -0.62
CA ILE A 164 22.14 75.32 -0.62
C ILE A 164 23.00 74.81 -1.78
N THR A 165 24.26 74.49 -1.51
CA THR A 165 25.03 73.63 -2.41
C THR A 165 24.41 72.24 -2.37
N LEU A 166 23.76 71.83 -3.46
CA LEU A 166 23.25 70.46 -3.61
C LEU A 166 24.41 69.47 -3.37
N PRO A 167 24.25 68.43 -2.53
CA PRO A 167 25.25 67.39 -2.42
C PRO A 167 25.42 66.69 -3.78
N PRO A 168 26.61 66.13 -4.08
CA PRO A 168 26.83 65.46 -5.35
C PRO A 168 25.76 64.37 -5.56
N THR A 169 25.11 64.42 -6.72
CA THR A 169 24.12 63.43 -7.12
C THR A 169 24.82 62.07 -7.20
N PHE A 170 24.59 61.20 -6.22
CA PHE A 170 24.96 59.80 -6.35
C PHE A 170 24.08 59.20 -7.45
N THR A 171 24.62 59.06 -8.65
CA THR A 171 24.06 58.14 -9.64
C THR A 171 24.45 56.74 -9.18
N PRO A 172 23.54 55.89 -8.69
CA PRO A 172 23.90 54.50 -8.41
C PRO A 172 24.35 53.88 -9.74
N THR A 173 25.62 53.52 -9.82
CA THR A 173 26.09 52.67 -10.90
C THR A 173 25.54 51.28 -10.60
N PHE A 174 24.42 50.93 -11.22
CA PHE A 174 23.93 49.55 -11.21
C PHE A 174 24.95 48.72 -11.98
N THR A 175 25.90 48.11 -11.28
CA THR A 175 26.65 46.99 -11.85
C THR A 175 25.59 45.91 -12.12
N PRO A 176 25.37 45.49 -13.38
CA PRO A 176 24.44 44.42 -13.64
C PRO A 176 24.93 43.18 -12.89
N THR A 177 24.24 42.79 -11.82
CA THR A 177 24.41 41.47 -11.23
C THR A 177 24.15 40.49 -12.36
N ALA A 178 25.11 39.60 -12.63
CA ALA A 178 24.92 38.54 -13.62
C ALA A 178 23.57 37.88 -13.33
N SER A 179 22.63 38.03 -14.26
CA SER A 179 21.34 37.35 -14.16
C SER A 179 21.69 35.88 -14.16
N ALA A 180 21.52 35.22 -13.00
CA ALA A 180 21.68 33.78 -12.94
C ALA A 180 20.74 33.21 -14.00
N THR A 181 21.30 32.55 -15.01
CA THR A 181 20.49 31.78 -15.95
C THR A 181 19.55 30.95 -15.10
N PRO A 182 18.22 31.09 -15.25
CA PRO A 182 17.31 30.27 -14.48
C PRO A 182 17.77 28.82 -14.66
N PRO A 183 17.86 28.03 -13.58
CA PRO A 183 18.22 26.63 -13.72
C PRO A 183 17.30 26.03 -14.80
N PRO A 184 17.83 25.22 -15.73
CA PRO A 184 17.05 24.69 -16.82
C PRO A 184 15.77 24.09 -16.23
N SER A 185 14.62 24.58 -16.71
CA SER A 185 13.34 24.00 -16.31
C SER A 185 13.37 22.56 -16.78
N ILE A 186 13.45 21.62 -15.84
CA ILE A 186 13.40 20.20 -16.14
C ILE A 186 12.04 19.99 -16.80
N THR A 187 12.05 19.69 -18.10
CA THR A 187 10.82 19.33 -18.80
C THR A 187 10.34 18.02 -18.19
N PRO A 188 9.11 17.95 -17.65
CA PRO A 188 8.58 16.71 -17.10
C PRO A 188 8.66 15.60 -18.13
N VAL A 189 8.93 14.37 -17.70
CA VAL A 189 8.87 13.22 -18.59
C VAL A 189 7.42 13.09 -19.09
N PRO A 190 7.19 13.01 -20.41
CA PRO A 190 5.84 12.85 -20.94
C PRO A 190 5.28 11.48 -20.55
N LEU A 191 3.98 11.39 -20.30
CA LEU A 191 3.33 10.14 -19.90
C LEU A 191 3.51 9.00 -20.92
N SER A 192 3.61 9.34 -22.20
CA SER A 192 3.87 8.41 -23.30
C SER A 192 5.25 7.72 -23.23
N ALA A 193 6.15 8.19 -22.37
CA ALA A 193 7.44 7.52 -22.12
C ALA A 193 7.36 6.37 -21.11
N PHE A 194 6.25 6.26 -20.38
CA PHE A 194 6.00 5.18 -19.42
C PHE A 194 5.23 4.02 -20.06
N ILE A 195 5.32 2.85 -19.44
CA ILE A 195 4.49 1.68 -19.73
C ILE A 195 3.65 1.40 -18.49
N MET A 196 2.37 1.08 -18.69
CA MET A 196 1.43 0.76 -17.63
C MET A 196 0.81 -0.61 -17.88
N LEU A 197 0.65 -1.39 -16.82
CA LEU A 197 -0.25 -2.54 -16.78
C LEU A 197 -1.48 -2.19 -15.97
N TYR A 198 -2.62 -2.74 -16.34
CA TYR A 198 -3.86 -2.66 -15.57
C TYR A 198 -4.71 -3.90 -15.78
N THR A 199 -5.56 -4.19 -14.80
CA THR A 199 -6.57 -5.24 -14.91
C THR A 199 -7.93 -4.63 -15.17
N SER A 200 -8.73 -5.30 -15.99
CA SER A 200 -10.04 -4.82 -16.42
C SER A 200 -11.03 -5.98 -16.55
N LEU A 201 -12.29 -5.74 -16.18
CA LEU A 201 -13.38 -6.70 -16.25
C LEU A 201 -14.34 -6.33 -17.38
N GLU A 202 -14.58 -7.25 -18.31
CA GLU A 202 -15.62 -7.08 -19.31
C GLU A 202 -16.99 -7.42 -18.73
N ALA A 203 -18.02 -6.66 -19.13
CA ALA A 203 -19.37 -6.84 -18.63
C ALA A 203 -19.89 -8.26 -18.93
N GLY A 204 -20.23 -9.01 -17.88
CA GLY A 204 -20.71 -10.39 -17.97
C GLY A 204 -19.63 -11.46 -17.85
N GLU A 205 -18.35 -11.07 -17.86
CA GLU A 205 -17.25 -11.98 -17.54
C GLU A 205 -17.04 -12.08 -16.01
N SER A 206 -16.50 -13.22 -15.57
CA SER A 206 -16.21 -13.47 -14.15
C SER A 206 -14.73 -13.34 -13.81
N SER A 207 -13.86 -13.11 -14.79
CA SER A 207 -12.41 -13.09 -14.61
C SER A 207 -11.78 -11.84 -15.21
N LEU A 208 -10.84 -11.25 -14.47
CA LEU A 208 -10.11 -10.07 -14.91
C LEU A 208 -9.07 -10.42 -15.98
N SER A 209 -8.92 -9.53 -16.95
CA SER A 209 -7.86 -9.61 -17.95
C SER A 209 -6.82 -8.51 -17.72
N LEU A 210 -5.56 -8.84 -17.97
CA LEU A 210 -4.41 -7.96 -17.89
C LEU A 210 -4.19 -7.27 -19.24
N TYR A 211 -4.08 -5.95 -19.21
CA TYR A 211 -3.80 -5.12 -20.37
C TYR A 211 -2.50 -4.34 -20.17
N GLN A 212 -1.81 -4.05 -21.26
CA GLN A 212 -0.67 -3.15 -21.33
C GLN A 212 -1.00 -1.96 -22.21
N ALA A 213 -0.58 -0.76 -21.80
CA ALA A 213 -0.63 0.44 -22.63
C ALA A 213 0.59 1.32 -22.36
N ALA A 214 0.82 2.32 -23.22
CA ALA A 214 1.67 3.45 -22.86
C ALA A 214 1.03 4.23 -21.69
N GLY A 215 1.84 4.98 -20.93
CA GLY A 215 1.35 5.72 -19.76
C GLY A 215 0.39 6.87 -20.07
N ASP A 216 0.19 7.20 -21.35
CA ASP A 216 -0.84 8.11 -21.86
C ASP A 216 -2.11 7.38 -22.34
N GLY A 217 -2.18 6.06 -22.16
CA GLY A 217 -3.32 5.21 -22.55
C GLY A 217 -3.27 4.67 -23.98
N ASN A 218 -2.30 5.08 -24.81
CA ASN A 218 -2.22 4.66 -26.20
C ASN A 218 -1.65 3.24 -26.37
N GLY A 219 -2.05 2.57 -27.44
CA GLY A 219 -1.48 1.27 -27.84
C GLY A 219 -1.85 0.12 -26.91
N GLU A 220 -3.08 0.14 -26.38
CA GLU A 220 -3.62 -0.94 -25.54
C GLU A 220 -3.48 -2.31 -26.21
N GLN A 221 -3.06 -3.30 -25.43
CA GLN A 221 -2.99 -4.70 -25.81
C GLN A 221 -3.36 -5.60 -24.62
N GLU A 222 -4.24 -6.57 -24.82
CA GLU A 222 -4.50 -7.64 -23.85
C GLU A 222 -3.29 -8.61 -23.79
N MET A 223 -2.83 -8.90 -22.57
CA MET A 223 -1.62 -9.67 -22.30
C MET A 223 -1.92 -11.07 -21.75
N ALA A 224 -2.94 -11.20 -20.90
CA ALA A 224 -3.37 -12.48 -20.31
C ALA A 224 -4.74 -12.36 -19.64
N GLN A 225 -5.43 -13.49 -19.51
CA GLN A 225 -6.71 -13.60 -18.79
C GLN A 225 -6.52 -14.21 -17.40
N GLY A 226 -7.52 -14.02 -16.53
CA GLY A 226 -7.55 -14.56 -15.17
C GLY A 226 -6.45 -14.00 -14.27
N VAL A 227 -6.10 -12.73 -14.42
CA VAL A 227 -5.01 -12.07 -13.67
C VAL A 227 -5.60 -11.03 -12.72
N ARG A 228 -5.26 -11.11 -11.43
CA ARG A 228 -5.66 -10.15 -10.39
C ARG A 228 -4.44 -9.65 -9.61
N ASP A 229 -4.57 -8.49 -8.96
CA ASP A 229 -3.55 -7.90 -8.07
C ASP A 229 -2.11 -7.92 -8.64
N MET A 230 -1.95 -7.54 -9.90
CA MET A 230 -0.64 -7.55 -10.54
C MET A 230 0.28 -6.45 -10.00
N VAL A 231 1.57 -6.75 -9.90
CA VAL A 231 2.62 -5.81 -9.49
C VAL A 231 3.91 -6.09 -10.25
N TYR A 232 4.59 -5.03 -10.67
CA TYR A 232 5.93 -5.15 -11.27
C TYR A 232 6.99 -5.47 -10.22
N ASP A 233 7.99 -6.27 -10.62
CA ASP A 233 9.23 -6.36 -9.85
C ASP A 233 10.04 -5.05 -9.98
N PRO A 234 11.00 -4.79 -9.07
CA PRO A 234 11.78 -3.55 -9.08
C PRO A 234 12.58 -3.31 -10.37
N SER A 235 12.91 -4.36 -11.12
CA SER A 235 13.58 -4.23 -12.43
C SER A 235 12.61 -3.94 -13.58
N GLY A 236 11.31 -4.18 -13.38
CA GLY A 236 10.27 -4.09 -14.41
C GLY A 236 10.36 -5.19 -15.46
N GLN A 237 11.06 -6.30 -15.20
CA GLN A 237 11.19 -7.43 -16.13
C GLN A 237 10.24 -8.57 -15.79
N LYS A 238 9.84 -8.68 -14.53
CA LYS A 238 8.89 -9.67 -14.02
C LYS A 238 7.65 -8.96 -13.50
N ILE A 239 6.56 -9.71 -13.45
CA ILE A 239 5.37 -9.37 -12.68
C ILE A 239 5.05 -10.50 -11.73
N ALA A 240 4.49 -10.14 -10.57
CA ALA A 240 3.77 -11.08 -9.73
C ALA A 240 2.28 -10.75 -9.80
N PHE A 241 1.43 -11.75 -9.69
CA PHE A 241 -0.02 -11.59 -9.74
C PHE A 241 -0.71 -12.83 -9.18
N VAL A 242 -2.01 -12.71 -8.94
CA VAL A 242 -2.85 -13.79 -8.41
C VAL A 242 -3.72 -14.37 -9.52
N ARG A 243 -3.87 -15.71 -9.53
CA ARG A 243 -4.89 -16.41 -10.33
C ARG A 243 -5.68 -17.36 -9.46
N ASP A 244 -6.91 -17.64 -9.87
CA ASP A 244 -7.70 -18.73 -9.29
C ASP A 244 -7.32 -20.05 -9.95
N VAL A 245 -6.98 -21.06 -9.13
CA VAL A 245 -6.55 -22.40 -9.56
C VAL A 245 -7.55 -23.41 -9.03
N THR A 246 -8.19 -24.16 -9.95
CA THR A 246 -9.08 -25.27 -9.59
C THR A 246 -8.30 -26.59 -9.61
N THR A 247 -8.24 -27.24 -8.46
CA THR A 247 -7.67 -28.59 -8.29
C THR A 247 -8.79 -29.59 -8.03
N THR A 248 -8.59 -30.84 -8.44
CA THR A 248 -9.54 -31.94 -8.19
C THR A 248 -8.90 -32.95 -7.25
N ASP A 249 -9.56 -33.25 -6.14
CA ASP A 249 -9.09 -34.26 -5.20
C ASP A 249 -9.27 -35.71 -5.72
N ALA A 250 -8.76 -36.69 -4.97
CA ALA A 250 -8.84 -38.10 -5.35
C ALA A 250 -10.28 -38.65 -5.40
N ASP A 251 -11.23 -37.99 -4.74
CA ASP A 251 -12.65 -38.33 -4.71
C ASP A 251 -13.44 -37.62 -5.83
N GLY A 252 -12.79 -36.77 -6.62
CA GLY A 252 -13.38 -36.03 -7.73
C GLY A 252 -13.99 -34.68 -7.34
N ASN A 253 -13.76 -34.19 -6.12
CA ASN A 253 -14.25 -32.88 -5.71
C ASN A 253 -13.31 -31.80 -6.20
N GLU A 254 -13.87 -30.75 -6.80
CA GLU A 254 -13.13 -29.57 -7.23
C GLU A 254 -13.00 -28.57 -6.08
N GLN A 255 -11.80 -28.02 -5.91
CA GLN A 255 -11.50 -26.93 -4.99
C GLN A 255 -10.77 -25.83 -5.75
N THR A 256 -11.29 -24.61 -5.67
CA THR A 256 -10.67 -23.43 -6.27
C THR A 256 -10.03 -22.59 -5.17
N SER A 257 -8.73 -22.30 -5.30
CA SER A 257 -7.99 -21.38 -4.42
C SER A 257 -7.31 -20.29 -5.22
N ALA A 258 -7.05 -19.16 -4.58
CA ALA A 258 -6.26 -18.09 -5.17
C ALA A 258 -4.78 -18.38 -4.92
N GLU A 259 -3.95 -18.37 -5.96
CA GLU A 259 -2.53 -18.70 -5.87
C GLU A 259 -1.68 -17.60 -6.51
N LEU A 260 -0.46 -17.44 -5.98
CA LEU A 260 0.51 -16.47 -6.44
C LEU A 260 1.30 -17.03 -7.63
N PHE A 261 1.46 -16.21 -8.67
CA PHE A 261 2.24 -16.50 -9.86
C PHE A 261 3.28 -15.43 -10.12
N ILE A 262 4.38 -15.82 -10.74
CA ILE A 262 5.40 -14.91 -11.28
C ILE A 262 5.60 -15.22 -12.76
N ALA A 263 5.72 -14.18 -13.59
CA ALA A 263 5.97 -14.32 -15.02
C ALA A 263 6.87 -13.21 -15.56
N PRO A 264 7.53 -13.40 -16.72
CA PRO A 264 8.07 -12.29 -17.50
C PRO A 264 6.98 -11.27 -17.82
N ALA A 265 7.26 -9.98 -17.65
CA ALA A 265 6.27 -8.92 -17.85
C ALA A 265 5.74 -8.83 -19.29
N ASP A 266 6.59 -9.18 -20.27
CA ASP A 266 6.26 -9.21 -21.69
C ASP A 266 5.63 -10.53 -22.15
N ASN A 267 5.64 -11.56 -21.30
CA ASN A 267 5.01 -12.84 -21.56
C ASN A 267 4.34 -13.43 -20.30
N PRO A 268 3.23 -12.83 -19.82
CA PRO A 268 2.49 -13.34 -18.65
C PRO A 268 1.89 -14.74 -18.82
N GLY A 269 1.89 -15.28 -20.06
CA GLY A 269 1.51 -16.67 -20.34
C GLY A 269 2.55 -17.69 -19.87
N ALA A 270 3.82 -17.30 -19.72
CA ALA A 270 4.90 -18.16 -19.20
C ALA A 270 4.98 -18.16 -17.67
N ALA A 271 3.83 -18.00 -17.01
CA ALA A 271 3.75 -17.87 -15.57
C ALA A 271 4.12 -19.17 -14.84
N GLN A 272 4.87 -19.03 -13.76
CA GLN A 272 5.14 -20.08 -12.78
C GLN A 272 4.29 -19.83 -11.54
N GLN A 273 3.59 -20.86 -11.07
CA GLN A 273 2.91 -20.85 -9.78
C GLN A 273 3.94 -20.94 -8.65
N ILE A 274 3.77 -20.13 -7.61
CA ILE A 274 4.73 -19.95 -6.52
C ILE A 274 4.17 -20.47 -5.18
N THR A 275 2.85 -20.53 -5.03
CA THR A 275 2.17 -21.04 -3.84
C THR A 275 1.23 -22.19 -4.17
N GLU A 276 0.96 -23.05 -3.19
CA GLU A 276 -0.08 -24.08 -3.22
C GLU A 276 -0.80 -24.11 -1.86
N PHE A 277 -1.30 -22.96 -1.42
CA PHE A 277 -1.81 -22.83 -0.04
C PHE A 277 -3.20 -23.43 0.13
N GLY A 278 -4.01 -23.42 -0.92
CA GLY A 278 -5.43 -23.78 -0.78
C GLY A 278 -6.22 -22.79 0.09
N SER A 279 -5.72 -21.56 0.23
CA SER A 279 -6.34 -20.46 0.98
C SER A 279 -6.57 -19.25 0.08
N THR A 280 -7.04 -18.13 0.64
CA THR A 280 -7.04 -16.87 -0.10
C THR A 280 -5.62 -16.31 -0.16
N ILE A 281 -5.26 -15.77 -1.32
CA ILE A 281 -4.03 -15.01 -1.54
C ILE A 281 -4.41 -13.74 -2.30
N SER A 282 -3.90 -12.60 -1.85
CA SER A 282 -4.14 -11.32 -2.52
C SER A 282 -2.99 -10.34 -2.33
N ARG A 283 -3.03 -9.28 -3.14
CA ARG A 283 -2.19 -8.06 -2.98
C ARG A 283 -0.69 -8.34 -2.78
N PRO A 284 -0.04 -9.06 -3.71
CA PRO A 284 1.40 -9.23 -3.65
C PRO A 284 2.12 -7.90 -3.86
N THR A 285 3.29 -7.77 -3.25
CA THR A 285 4.22 -6.66 -3.44
C THR A 285 5.65 -7.17 -3.41
N TRP A 286 6.51 -6.65 -4.29
CA TRP A 286 7.92 -7.02 -4.32
C TRP A 286 8.72 -6.23 -3.31
N ALA A 287 9.61 -6.92 -2.59
CA ALA A 287 10.71 -6.28 -1.92
C ALA A 287 11.66 -5.64 -2.95
N PRO A 288 12.31 -4.51 -2.65
CA PRO A 288 13.19 -3.82 -3.60
C PRO A 288 14.44 -4.62 -4.01
N ASN A 289 14.73 -5.72 -3.31
CA ASN A 289 15.77 -6.67 -3.68
C ASN A 289 15.39 -7.55 -4.89
N GLY A 290 14.12 -7.59 -5.30
CA GLY A 290 13.62 -8.41 -6.42
C GLY A 290 13.62 -9.92 -6.20
N ILE A 291 13.80 -10.37 -4.95
CA ILE A 291 13.92 -11.78 -4.53
C ILE A 291 12.76 -12.19 -3.62
N GLN A 292 12.21 -11.27 -2.82
CA GLN A 292 11.14 -11.57 -1.87
C GLN A 292 9.86 -10.84 -2.26
N LEU A 293 8.72 -11.47 -1.98
CA LEU A 293 7.40 -10.85 -2.04
C LEU A 293 6.77 -10.83 -0.66
N ALA A 294 5.98 -9.80 -0.37
CA ALA A 294 4.96 -9.85 0.68
C ALA A 294 3.58 -10.03 0.03
N PHE A 295 2.65 -10.68 0.69
CA PHE A 295 1.29 -10.92 0.23
C PHE A 295 0.35 -11.13 1.42
N VAL A 296 -0.95 -11.07 1.17
CA VAL A 296 -1.98 -11.34 2.19
C VAL A 296 -2.47 -12.78 2.05
N SER A 297 -2.64 -13.49 3.16
CA SER A 297 -3.31 -14.79 3.17
C SER A 297 -4.06 -15.04 4.47
N ASP A 298 -5.20 -15.75 4.38
CA ASP A 298 -6.03 -16.19 5.50
C ASP A 298 -5.77 -17.65 5.92
N PHE A 299 -4.60 -18.18 5.59
CA PHE A 299 -4.27 -19.59 5.73
C PHE A 299 -4.51 -20.17 7.15
N ASP A 300 -4.38 -19.36 8.20
CA ASP A 300 -4.62 -19.78 9.58
C ASP A 300 -5.89 -19.22 10.24
N GLY A 301 -6.75 -18.54 9.48
CA GLY A 301 -8.13 -18.20 9.87
C GLY A 301 -8.48 -16.71 9.80
N ASP A 302 -7.48 -15.84 9.76
CA ASP A 302 -7.56 -14.38 9.61
C ASP A 302 -6.53 -13.87 8.61
N GLU A 303 -6.82 -12.73 7.97
CA GLU A 303 -5.96 -12.14 6.95
C GLU A 303 -4.68 -11.58 7.58
N ASP A 304 -3.55 -12.19 7.24
CA ASP A 304 -2.23 -11.79 7.70
C ASP A 304 -1.28 -11.49 6.54
N ILE A 305 -0.19 -10.81 6.87
CA ILE A 305 0.90 -10.53 5.93
C ILE A 305 1.94 -11.63 6.01
N TRP A 306 2.20 -12.24 4.87
CA TRP A 306 3.18 -13.29 4.66
C TRP A 306 4.26 -12.79 3.71
N THR A 307 5.43 -13.43 3.77
CA THR A 307 6.48 -13.27 2.76
C THR A 307 6.90 -14.62 2.20
N ILE A 308 7.39 -14.60 0.96
CA ILE A 308 7.86 -15.76 0.21
C ILE A 308 9.01 -15.33 -0.70
N THR A 309 9.98 -16.21 -0.96
CA THR A 309 11.01 -15.95 -1.97
C THR A 309 10.47 -16.24 -3.38
N ASP A 310 11.06 -15.63 -4.41
CA ASP A 310 10.57 -15.72 -5.79
C ASP A 310 10.73 -17.10 -6.44
N ASP A 311 11.40 -18.02 -5.75
CA ASP A 311 11.47 -19.45 -6.04
C ASP A 311 10.34 -20.27 -5.37
N GLY A 312 9.48 -19.64 -4.57
CA GLY A 312 8.40 -20.29 -3.80
C GLY A 312 8.83 -20.85 -2.44
N GLU A 313 10.09 -20.65 -2.05
CA GLU A 313 10.60 -21.12 -0.76
C GLU A 313 10.49 -20.04 0.34
N ASN A 314 11.00 -20.36 1.54
CA ASN A 314 11.19 -19.42 2.66
C ASN A 314 9.95 -18.60 3.04
N ILE A 315 8.82 -19.30 3.15
CA ILE A 315 7.55 -18.70 3.57
C ILE A 315 7.62 -18.32 5.04
N ILE A 316 7.33 -17.06 5.34
CA ILE A 316 7.39 -16.49 6.70
C ILE A 316 6.15 -15.64 6.94
N LYS A 317 5.42 -15.95 8.00
CA LYS A 317 4.34 -15.09 8.53
C LYS A 317 4.96 -13.87 9.23
N LEU A 318 4.59 -12.65 8.84
CA LEU A 318 5.12 -11.42 9.43
C LEU A 318 4.22 -10.85 10.52
N THR A 319 2.90 -10.97 10.36
CA THR A 319 1.93 -10.55 11.36
C THR A 319 1.30 -11.78 12.02
N GLU A 320 1.06 -11.72 13.33
CA GLU A 320 0.41 -12.81 14.06
C GLU A 320 -0.43 -12.21 15.19
N ASN A 321 -1.65 -11.80 14.85
CA ASN A 321 -2.59 -11.17 15.78
C ASN A 321 -4.04 -11.29 15.26
N GLU A 322 -5.05 -11.10 16.12
CA GLU A 322 -6.46 -11.29 15.76
C GLU A 322 -7.06 -10.17 14.87
N ALA A 323 -6.24 -9.20 14.46
CA ALA A 323 -6.67 -8.14 13.58
C ALA A 323 -6.59 -8.58 12.12
N ILE A 324 -7.19 -7.79 11.25
CA ILE A 324 -7.08 -8.00 9.83
C ILE A 324 -5.94 -7.15 9.28
N ASP A 325 -4.88 -7.81 8.80
CA ASP A 325 -3.69 -7.19 8.24
C ASP A 325 -3.62 -7.37 6.71
N ARG A 326 -3.69 -6.28 5.96
CA ARG A 326 -3.79 -6.30 4.50
C ARG A 326 -2.90 -5.28 3.80
N ASP A 327 -2.90 -5.34 2.47
CA ASP A 327 -2.36 -4.32 1.55
C ASP A 327 -0.90 -3.93 1.84
N PRO A 328 0.03 -4.89 1.96
CA PRO A 328 1.42 -4.57 2.23
C PRO A 328 2.06 -3.83 1.06
N THR A 329 2.97 -2.90 1.39
CA THR A 329 3.85 -2.22 0.43
C THR A 329 5.24 -2.05 1.05
N TRP A 330 6.28 -2.47 0.32
CA TRP A 330 7.66 -2.30 0.76
C TRP A 330 8.13 -0.86 0.58
N SER A 331 8.89 -0.34 1.54
CA SER A 331 9.66 0.87 1.30
C SER A 331 10.70 0.65 0.19
N PRO A 332 11.01 1.66 -0.63
CA PRO A 332 12.01 1.51 -1.70
C PRO A 332 13.42 1.18 -1.20
N ASP A 333 13.74 1.46 0.06
CA ASP A 333 15.01 1.09 0.70
C ASP A 333 14.99 -0.32 1.32
N GLY A 334 13.84 -0.99 1.37
CA GLY A 334 13.65 -2.35 1.85
C GLY A 334 13.73 -2.50 3.37
N THR A 335 13.69 -1.40 4.12
CA THR A 335 13.83 -1.42 5.58
C THR A 335 12.51 -1.61 6.32
N GLN A 336 11.39 -1.22 5.71
CA GLN A 336 10.07 -1.26 6.32
C GLN A 336 8.99 -1.75 5.34
N ILE A 337 7.90 -2.26 5.90
CA ILE A 337 6.66 -2.56 5.20
C ILE A 337 5.58 -1.66 5.79
N VAL A 338 4.85 -0.96 4.94
CA VAL A 338 3.60 -0.29 5.30
C VAL A 338 2.44 -1.16 4.90
N TYR A 339 1.42 -1.24 5.75
CA TYR A 339 0.25 -2.08 5.54
C TYR A 339 -0.96 -1.46 6.24
N VAL A 340 -2.12 -2.09 6.11
CA VAL A 340 -3.32 -1.68 6.82
C VAL A 340 -3.77 -2.71 7.84
N SER A 341 -4.19 -2.23 9.00
CA SER A 341 -4.62 -3.07 10.11
C SER A 341 -5.75 -2.42 10.88
N ASP A 342 -6.65 -3.21 11.45
CA ASP A 342 -7.64 -2.76 12.43
C ASP A 342 -7.23 -3.07 13.89
N MET A 343 -5.97 -3.45 14.14
CA MET A 343 -5.49 -3.91 15.46
C MET A 343 -5.70 -2.93 16.61
N THR A 344 -5.70 -1.61 16.34
CA THR A 344 -5.97 -0.57 17.36
C THR A 344 -7.38 -0.01 17.30
N SER A 345 -8.16 -0.36 16.27
CA SER A 345 -9.50 0.17 16.00
C SER A 345 -10.35 -0.90 15.31
N PRO A 346 -10.82 -1.94 16.03
CA PRO A 346 -11.51 -3.07 15.42
C PRO A 346 -12.64 -2.66 14.49
N GLY A 347 -12.63 -3.18 13.26
CA GLY A 347 -13.57 -2.84 12.19
C GLY A 347 -13.26 -1.57 11.40
N LEU A 348 -12.13 -0.90 11.69
CA LEU A 348 -11.69 0.30 10.99
C LEU A 348 -10.18 0.22 10.71
N THR A 349 -9.81 0.00 9.45
CA THR A 349 -8.40 -0.15 9.08
C THR A 349 -7.65 1.18 9.09
N ARG A 350 -6.40 1.17 9.55
CA ARG A 350 -5.47 2.30 9.61
C ARG A 350 -4.15 1.91 8.97
N LEU A 351 -3.33 2.89 8.61
CA LEU A 351 -1.96 2.61 8.16
C LEU A 351 -1.09 2.22 9.35
N PHE A 352 -0.32 1.16 9.16
CA PHE A 352 0.73 0.71 10.05
C PHE A 352 2.03 0.55 9.27
N SER A 353 3.16 0.66 9.97
CA SER A 353 4.46 0.26 9.49
C SER A 353 5.07 -0.77 10.42
N MET A 354 5.85 -1.69 9.86
CA MET A 354 6.72 -2.59 10.60
C MET A 354 8.09 -2.66 9.92
N ALA A 355 9.10 -3.13 10.65
CA ALA A 355 10.37 -3.49 10.03
C ALA A 355 10.17 -4.63 9.02
N ALA A 356 11.09 -4.74 8.05
CA ALA A 356 11.07 -5.78 7.02
C ALA A 356 10.96 -7.23 7.54
N ASP A 357 11.33 -7.48 8.79
CA ASP A 357 11.26 -8.78 9.47
C ASP A 357 9.96 -8.98 10.28
N GLY A 358 8.99 -8.08 10.15
CA GLY A 358 7.71 -8.11 10.87
C GLY A 358 7.73 -7.44 12.24
N GLN A 359 8.88 -6.96 12.71
CA GLN A 359 9.00 -6.43 14.06
C GLN A 359 8.61 -4.96 14.18
N ASN A 360 8.32 -4.54 15.42
CA ASN A 360 8.05 -3.15 15.79
C ASN A 360 6.90 -2.48 15.01
N PRO A 361 5.68 -3.07 15.03
CA PRO A 361 4.52 -2.44 14.39
C PRO A 361 4.22 -1.08 15.02
N GLN A 362 3.95 -0.08 14.18
CA GLN A 362 3.62 1.29 14.57
C GLN A 362 2.48 1.83 13.71
N GLN A 363 1.46 2.40 14.35
CA GLN A 363 0.37 3.06 13.64
C GLN A 363 0.86 4.40 13.05
N LEU A 364 0.61 4.62 11.78
CA LEU A 364 1.01 5.83 11.05
C LEU A 364 -0.15 6.82 10.88
N SER A 365 -1.38 6.33 10.70
CA SER A 365 -2.54 7.19 10.45
C SER A 365 -3.64 7.00 11.49
N ASN A 366 -4.41 8.05 11.73
CA ASN A 366 -5.60 8.04 12.57
C ASN A 366 -6.72 8.89 11.97
N LEU A 367 -6.94 8.72 10.67
CA LEU A 367 -8.02 9.38 9.94
C LEU A 367 -9.38 8.74 10.31
N GLY A 368 -10.47 9.44 9.99
CA GLY A 368 -11.80 8.80 9.96
C GLY A 368 -11.87 7.72 8.87
N GLY A 369 -12.95 6.95 8.86
CA GLY A 369 -13.16 5.92 7.82
C GLY A 369 -12.15 4.77 7.87
N ASN A 370 -12.12 3.94 6.83
CA ASN A 370 -11.10 2.95 6.54
C ASN A 370 -9.97 3.55 5.70
N THR A 371 -8.77 3.01 5.89
CA THR A 371 -7.61 3.31 5.05
C THR A 371 -7.13 2.02 4.37
N TYR A 372 -6.80 2.08 3.08
CA TYR A 372 -6.41 0.90 2.28
C TYR A 372 -5.52 1.28 1.08
N HIS A 373 -4.95 0.27 0.42
CA HIS A 373 -4.04 0.37 -0.73
C HIS A 373 -2.89 1.40 -0.60
N PRO A 374 -2.04 1.32 0.46
CA PRO A 374 -0.86 2.17 0.53
C PRO A 374 0.15 1.84 -0.58
N ARG A 375 0.82 2.86 -1.12
CA ARG A 375 1.89 2.72 -2.13
C ARG A 375 2.96 3.78 -1.94
N PHE A 376 4.21 3.35 -1.85
CA PHE A 376 5.35 4.26 -1.83
C PHE A 376 5.61 4.89 -3.20
N SER A 377 6.07 6.15 -3.19
CA SER A 377 6.70 6.73 -4.36
C SER A 377 8.05 6.05 -4.64
N PRO A 378 8.45 5.87 -5.92
CA PRO A 378 9.74 5.28 -6.27
C PRO A 378 10.97 5.96 -5.65
N ASP A 379 10.88 7.27 -5.38
CA ASP A 379 11.91 8.04 -4.68
C ASP A 379 11.93 7.85 -3.15
N GLY A 380 10.96 7.12 -2.60
CA GLY A 380 10.83 6.83 -1.16
C GLY A 380 10.44 8.02 -0.30
N ARG A 381 9.99 9.13 -0.89
CA ARG A 381 9.69 10.37 -0.14
C ARG A 381 8.22 10.49 0.26
N ARG A 382 7.32 9.74 -0.38
CA ARG A 382 5.87 9.89 -0.24
C ARG A 382 5.19 8.53 -0.17
N LEU A 383 3.98 8.55 0.37
CA LEU A 383 3.08 7.43 0.45
C LEU A 383 1.70 7.89 -0.01
N THR A 384 1.13 7.25 -1.04
CA THR A 384 -0.29 7.39 -1.37
C THR A 384 -1.09 6.29 -0.70
N PHE A 385 -2.35 6.55 -0.41
CA PHE A 385 -3.29 5.57 0.11
C PHE A 385 -4.72 6.03 -0.18
N VAL A 386 -5.69 5.13 -0.06
CA VAL A 386 -7.11 5.43 -0.17
C VAL A 386 -7.70 5.59 1.22
N ASN A 387 -8.60 6.57 1.42
CA ASN A 387 -9.36 6.70 2.66
C ASN A 387 -10.83 7.05 2.36
N ASP A 388 -11.77 6.42 3.06
CA ASP A 388 -13.21 6.55 2.80
C ASP A 388 -13.96 7.50 3.76
N SER A 389 -13.25 8.36 4.51
CA SER A 389 -13.87 9.22 5.52
C SER A 389 -14.88 10.24 4.97
N GLY A 390 -14.84 10.51 3.65
CA GLY A 390 -15.79 11.37 2.94
C GLY A 390 -17.13 10.69 2.62
N GLY A 391 -17.21 9.35 2.74
CA GLY A 391 -18.35 8.53 2.32
C GLY A 391 -18.03 7.63 1.11
N ASP A 392 -17.03 8.03 0.34
CA ASP A 392 -16.45 7.39 -0.84
C ASP A 392 -14.92 7.36 -0.71
N GLY A 393 -14.28 6.42 -1.41
CA GLY A 393 -12.83 6.22 -1.35
C GLY A 393 -12.09 7.31 -2.12
N ASP A 394 -11.18 8.00 -1.45
CA ASP A 394 -10.41 9.11 -2.01
C ASP A 394 -8.90 8.84 -1.94
N ILE A 395 -8.12 9.35 -2.91
CA ILE A 395 -6.65 9.24 -2.86
C ILE A 395 -6.08 10.34 -1.99
N TYR A 396 -5.34 9.94 -0.96
CA TYR A 396 -4.53 10.81 -0.12
C TYR A 396 -3.05 10.61 -0.43
N ILE A 397 -2.27 11.66 -0.18
CA ILE A 397 -0.81 11.60 -0.24
C ILE A 397 -0.22 12.15 1.07
N ALA A 398 0.74 11.41 1.62
CA ALA A 398 1.49 11.73 2.83
C ALA A 398 2.99 11.68 2.55
N ASP A 399 3.80 12.08 3.54
CA ASP A 399 5.22 11.72 3.53
C ASP A 399 5.41 10.20 3.72
N ALA A 400 6.64 9.73 3.54
CA ALA A 400 6.98 8.30 3.64
C ALA A 400 6.67 7.67 5.02
N GLN A 401 6.51 8.49 6.07
CA GLN A 401 6.15 8.04 7.41
C GLN A 401 4.65 8.17 7.68
N GLY A 402 3.85 8.36 6.63
CA GLY A 402 2.40 8.50 6.70
C GLY A 402 1.92 9.79 7.38
N GLN A 403 2.80 10.77 7.59
CA GLN A 403 2.46 12.04 8.21
C GLN A 403 2.11 13.11 7.18
N SER A 404 1.53 14.21 7.64
CA SER A 404 1.19 15.38 6.82
C SER A 404 0.31 15.05 5.61
N SER A 405 -0.69 14.18 5.80
CA SER A 405 -1.55 13.72 4.72
C SER A 405 -2.44 14.86 4.17
N LEU A 406 -2.56 14.90 2.85
CA LEU A 406 -3.47 15.79 2.13
C LEU A 406 -4.31 15.00 1.13
N LEU A 407 -5.56 15.41 0.96
CA LEU A 407 -6.46 14.88 -0.06
C LEU A 407 -5.96 15.29 -1.44
N LEU A 408 -5.71 14.32 -2.32
CA LEU A 408 -5.17 14.54 -3.66
C LEU A 408 -6.29 14.68 -4.70
N THR A 409 -7.38 13.93 -4.51
CA THR A 409 -8.54 13.87 -5.41
C THR A 409 -9.71 14.65 -4.81
N VAL A 410 -9.70 15.98 -4.97
CA VAL A 410 -10.78 16.87 -4.47
C VAL A 410 -11.92 17.05 -5.49
N ASP A 411 -13.13 17.40 -5.07
CA ASP A 411 -14.19 17.88 -5.99
C ASP A 411 -14.53 16.94 -7.18
N ASP A 412 -14.64 15.64 -6.94
CA ASP A 412 -14.96 14.63 -7.97
C ASP A 412 -16.43 14.19 -8.01
N ASN A 413 -17.29 14.90 -7.27
CA ASN A 413 -18.72 14.62 -7.09
C ASN A 413 -19.04 13.32 -6.34
N GLY A 414 -18.16 12.88 -5.44
CA GLY A 414 -18.36 11.67 -4.64
C GLY A 414 -18.02 10.41 -5.45
N ALA A 415 -17.02 10.53 -6.31
CA ALA A 415 -16.54 9.43 -7.13
C ALA A 415 -15.63 8.55 -6.29
N GLU A 416 -15.68 7.25 -6.52
CA GLU A 416 -14.79 6.36 -5.83
C GLU A 416 -13.47 6.25 -6.58
N ASP A 417 -12.38 6.55 -5.89
CA ASP A 417 -11.01 6.46 -6.36
C ASP A 417 -10.24 5.34 -5.64
N ARG A 418 -9.58 4.47 -6.40
CA ARG A 418 -8.94 3.23 -5.89
C ARG A 418 -7.59 2.96 -6.52
N SER A 419 -6.85 2.01 -5.94
CA SER A 419 -5.65 1.42 -6.53
C SER A 419 -4.61 2.43 -7.03
N PRO A 420 -4.14 3.40 -6.19
CA PRO A 420 -3.16 4.37 -6.64
C PRO A 420 -1.85 3.71 -7.08
N ALA A 421 -1.11 4.32 -8.01
CA ALA A 421 0.21 3.89 -8.43
C ALA A 421 1.02 5.10 -8.92
N PHE A 422 2.24 5.27 -8.40
CA PHE A 422 3.11 6.35 -8.86
C PHE A 422 3.69 6.06 -10.24
N THR A 423 3.87 7.09 -11.05
CA THR A 423 4.76 7.00 -12.20
C THR A 423 6.22 6.81 -11.74
N PRO A 424 7.08 6.18 -12.55
CA PRO A 424 8.47 5.89 -12.18
C PRO A 424 9.28 7.13 -11.78
N ASP A 425 8.97 8.29 -12.36
CA ASP A 425 9.61 9.57 -12.03
C ASP A 425 9.07 10.25 -10.76
N SER A 426 8.11 9.61 -10.07
CA SER A 426 7.45 10.08 -8.85
C SER A 426 6.68 11.41 -9.01
N ASN A 427 6.37 11.85 -10.22
CA ASN A 427 5.70 13.14 -10.47
C ASN A 427 4.18 13.04 -10.66
N TRP A 428 3.67 11.84 -10.93
CA TRP A 428 2.24 11.59 -11.15
C TRP A 428 1.78 10.38 -10.34
N VAL A 429 0.49 10.33 -10.07
CA VAL A 429 -0.21 9.20 -9.47
C VAL A 429 -1.32 8.80 -10.44
N GLY A 430 -1.23 7.60 -10.99
CA GLY A 430 -2.36 6.95 -11.65
C GLY A 430 -3.25 6.28 -10.63
N PHE A 431 -4.54 6.16 -10.90
CA PHE A 431 -5.55 5.56 -10.02
C PHE A 431 -6.77 5.21 -10.86
N VAL A 432 -7.68 4.44 -10.29
CA VAL A 432 -8.90 3.99 -10.96
C VAL A 432 -10.09 4.76 -10.38
N SER A 433 -11.00 5.27 -11.23
CA SER A 433 -12.13 6.10 -10.79
C SER A 433 -13.39 5.93 -11.64
N ASN A 434 -14.56 6.07 -11.01
CA ASN A 434 -15.87 6.03 -11.67
C ASN A 434 -16.51 7.41 -11.93
N ARG A 435 -15.72 8.49 -11.81
CA ARG A 435 -16.16 9.90 -11.83
C ARG A 435 -16.95 10.40 -13.05
N GLU A 436 -16.96 9.67 -14.16
CA GLU A 436 -17.63 10.11 -15.40
C GLU A 436 -18.96 9.37 -15.63
N ASP A 437 -19.01 8.05 -15.46
CA ASP A 437 -20.17 7.24 -15.89
C ASP A 437 -20.36 5.91 -15.12
N ASP A 438 -20.15 5.89 -13.80
CA ASP A 438 -20.21 4.72 -12.90
C ASP A 438 -19.22 3.58 -13.21
N ARG A 439 -18.62 3.59 -14.41
CA ARG A 439 -17.59 2.65 -14.82
C ARG A 439 -16.23 3.11 -14.36
N PHE A 440 -15.46 2.17 -13.85
CA PHE A 440 -14.12 2.45 -13.37
C PHE A 440 -13.13 2.51 -14.55
N GLN A 441 -12.39 3.61 -14.62
CA GLN A 441 -11.39 3.86 -15.66
C GLN A 441 -10.11 4.37 -15.01
N VAL A 442 -8.98 4.21 -15.69
CA VAL A 442 -7.70 4.74 -15.23
C VAL A 442 -7.62 6.24 -15.48
N TYR A 443 -7.27 6.99 -14.45
CA TYR A 443 -6.93 8.40 -14.49
C TYR A 443 -5.54 8.63 -13.95
N VAL A 444 -4.98 9.81 -14.24
CA VAL A 444 -3.73 10.29 -13.64
C VAL A 444 -3.93 11.67 -13.05
N VAL A 445 -3.29 11.92 -11.92
CA VAL A 445 -3.24 13.22 -11.24
C VAL A 445 -1.80 13.60 -10.90
N ASN A 446 -1.47 14.88 -10.98
CA ASN A 446 -0.17 15.35 -10.48
C ASN A 446 -0.19 15.50 -8.95
N LEU A 447 0.97 15.74 -8.35
CA LEU A 447 1.10 15.86 -6.90
C LEU A 447 0.48 17.12 -6.27
N ARG A 448 -0.12 18.00 -7.08
CA ARG A 448 -0.85 19.19 -6.61
C ARG A 448 -2.37 19.00 -6.66
N GLY A 449 -2.85 17.89 -7.24
CA GLY A 449 -4.28 17.59 -7.36
C GLY A 449 -5.02 18.35 -8.47
N ASP A 450 -4.34 19.22 -9.22
CA ASP A 450 -4.97 20.21 -10.12
C ASP A 450 -5.10 19.74 -11.58
N MET A 451 -4.33 18.75 -12.02
CA MET A 451 -4.43 18.19 -13.38
C MET A 451 -4.91 16.75 -13.32
N ARG A 452 -6.06 16.46 -13.95
CA ARG A 452 -6.63 15.11 -14.07
C ARG A 452 -6.83 14.74 -15.52
N THR A 453 -6.39 13.56 -15.91
CA THR A 453 -6.55 13.08 -17.29
C THR A 453 -6.95 11.62 -17.27
N ARG A 454 -8.03 11.29 -17.97
CA ARG A 454 -8.46 9.92 -18.23
C ARG A 454 -7.49 9.26 -19.21
N LEU A 455 -7.04 8.04 -18.91
CA LEU A 455 -6.09 7.28 -19.72
C LEU A 455 -6.76 6.16 -20.52
N THR A 456 -7.73 5.46 -19.93
CA THR A 456 -8.47 4.38 -20.60
C THR A 456 -9.86 4.85 -21.04
N ASN A 457 -10.36 4.31 -22.16
CA ASN A 457 -11.69 4.67 -22.71
C ASN A 457 -12.46 3.42 -23.18
N SER A 458 -12.28 2.30 -22.47
CA SER A 458 -12.92 1.04 -22.83
C SER A 458 -14.33 0.92 -22.22
N GLU A 459 -15.12 -0.04 -22.70
CA GLU A 459 -16.43 -0.37 -22.10
C GLU A 459 -16.29 -1.30 -20.88
N ARG A 460 -15.07 -1.61 -20.45
CA ARG A 460 -14.74 -2.51 -19.33
C ARG A 460 -14.52 -1.72 -18.04
N ASP A 461 -14.63 -2.40 -16.90
CA ASP A 461 -14.33 -1.83 -15.58
C ASP A 461 -12.88 -2.14 -15.17
N ASP A 462 -12.04 -1.11 -15.21
CA ASP A 462 -10.66 -1.20 -14.73
C ASP A 462 -10.65 -1.39 -13.20
N GLN A 463 -9.73 -2.20 -12.67
CA GLN A 463 -9.72 -2.57 -11.24
C GLN A 463 -8.44 -2.13 -10.52
N SER A 464 -7.30 -2.25 -11.18
CA SER A 464 -6.00 -1.88 -10.63
C SER A 464 -5.02 -1.53 -11.73
N LEU A 465 -3.99 -0.76 -11.41
CA LEU A 465 -2.89 -0.45 -12.32
C LEU A 465 -1.52 -0.52 -11.63
N ASP A 466 -0.47 -0.63 -12.44
CA ASP A 466 0.91 -0.40 -12.01
C ASP A 466 1.76 0.13 -13.18
N PHE A 467 2.69 1.04 -12.88
CA PHE A 467 3.62 1.56 -13.89
C PHE A 467 4.94 0.80 -13.85
N ARG A 468 5.49 0.50 -15.03
CA ARG A 468 6.76 -0.20 -15.16
C ARG A 468 7.92 0.67 -14.62
N PRO A 469 8.74 0.17 -13.67
CA PRO A 469 9.77 0.99 -13.01
C PRO A 469 11.03 1.24 -13.85
N ASP A 470 11.14 0.67 -15.06
CA ASP A 470 12.37 0.60 -15.87
C ASP A 470 12.95 1.97 -16.28
N LEU A 471 12.13 3.03 -16.31
CA LEU A 471 12.64 4.38 -16.57
C LEU A 471 13.57 4.88 -15.45
N VAL A 472 13.34 4.49 -14.20
CA VAL A 472 14.22 4.84 -13.06
C VAL A 472 15.61 4.23 -13.27
N PHE A 473 15.68 3.01 -13.78
CA PHE A 473 16.95 2.35 -14.12
C PHE A 473 17.68 3.07 -15.25
N ARG A 474 16.96 3.47 -16.32
CA ARG A 474 17.52 4.23 -17.44
C ARG A 474 18.03 5.61 -17.05
N LEU A 475 17.33 6.31 -16.14
CA LEU A 475 17.74 7.63 -15.65
C LEU A 475 18.91 7.61 -14.68
N ARG A 476 19.18 6.48 -13.99
CA ARG A 476 20.35 6.33 -13.10
C ARG A 476 21.64 5.97 -13.85
N GLN A 477 21.56 5.54 -15.11
CA GLN A 477 22.73 5.17 -15.92
C GLN A 477 23.22 6.24 -16.90
N ASN A 478 22.43 7.30 -17.11
CA ASN A 478 22.79 8.47 -17.92
C ASN A 478 23.03 9.69 -17.02
#